data_AF-A0A1H8VVS3-F1
#
_entry.id   AF-A0A1H8VVS3-F1
#
_cell.length_a   1.000
_cell.length_b   1.000
_cell.length_c   1.000
_cell.angle_alpha   90.00
_cell.angle_beta   90.00
_cell.angle_gamma   90.00
#
_symmetry.space_group_name_H-M   'P 1'
#
loop_
_entity.id
_entity.type
_entity.pdbx_description
1 polymer ?
#
loop_
_entity_poly.entity_id
_entity_poly.type
_entity_poly.pdbx_seq_one_letter_code
_entity_poly.pdbx_strand_id
1 'polypeptide(L)'
;MTNQLHNHLERTWEQALGSLLIAGDPHGLFAPLNEAAKEHDPEQMIILGDFGLTAPFETELHAAVTSTQVSWIHGNHDVDHEAYYDALFEGAYADRSLDGRVTTLSGIRVAGLGGHFQGSVWHPDTGVKWESREMFVKHMGKGNRWRGGLPLKKRAAIWPEDYNALRNERADILVSHEAPGCHPHGHKAINELAEAMGANLVIHGHVHCSYTFDYADRDLRVVGVGIGGVSDASGVILLPGKQDQQRGALLRNAVEQRDDLPKGTLSVLGETYQRAHGARQFASIR
;
A
#
# COMPACT_ATOMS: atom_id res chain seq x y z
N MET A 1 5.00 50.49 -10.91
CA MET A 1 4.15 49.46 -10.30
C MET A 1 4.29 48.21 -11.15
N THR A 2 5.22 47.34 -10.78
CA THR A 2 5.55 46.10 -11.48
C THR A 2 4.49 45.06 -11.15
N ASN A 3 3.73 44.64 -12.17
CA ASN A 3 2.82 43.51 -12.11
C ASN A 3 3.67 42.23 -12.01
N GLN A 4 3.86 41.71 -10.80
CA GLN A 4 4.33 40.35 -10.61
C GLN A 4 3.18 39.40 -10.90
N LEU A 5 3.10 38.95 -12.16
CA LEU A 5 2.38 37.74 -12.54
C LEU A 5 3.06 36.57 -11.81
N HIS A 6 2.46 36.11 -10.72
CA HIS A 6 2.76 34.81 -10.14
C HIS A 6 2.29 33.73 -11.12
N ASN A 7 3.19 33.26 -11.99
CA ASN A 7 3.03 31.98 -12.66
C ASN A 7 3.17 30.88 -11.60
N HIS A 8 2.07 30.47 -10.97
CA HIS A 8 1.99 29.13 -10.41
C HIS A 8 1.89 28.17 -11.59
N LEU A 9 2.99 27.56 -11.99
CA LEU A 9 2.95 26.40 -12.89
C LEU A 9 2.16 25.30 -12.15
N GLU A 10 0.98 24.95 -12.65
CA GLU A 10 0.21 23.82 -12.12
C GLU A 10 1.05 22.55 -12.28
N ARG A 11 1.22 21.80 -11.19
CA ARG A 11 1.96 20.54 -11.15
C ARG A 11 1.22 19.49 -11.98
N THR A 12 1.91 18.78 -12.87
CA THR A 12 1.28 17.68 -13.62
C THR A 12 1.05 16.46 -12.74
N TRP A 13 0.13 15.59 -13.14
CA TRP A 13 -0.14 14.33 -12.46
C TRP A 13 1.13 13.46 -12.33
N GLU A 14 1.93 13.37 -13.40
CA GLU A 14 3.18 12.61 -13.42
C GLU A 14 4.21 13.19 -12.44
N GLN A 15 4.31 14.50 -12.35
CA GLN A 15 5.19 15.18 -11.38
C GLN A 15 4.73 14.96 -9.93
N ALA A 16 3.41 14.81 -9.72
CA ALA A 16 2.86 14.49 -8.41
C ALA A 16 3.16 13.04 -8.03
N LEU A 17 2.92 12.09 -8.93
CA LEU A 17 3.24 10.67 -8.70
C LEU A 17 4.74 10.41 -8.48
N GLY A 18 5.60 11.06 -9.25
CA GLY A 18 7.06 10.92 -9.13
C GLY A 18 7.64 11.50 -7.82
N SER A 19 6.87 12.30 -7.09
CA SER A 19 7.27 12.87 -5.78
C SER A 19 6.82 12.04 -4.57
N LEU A 20 6.06 10.98 -4.84
CA LEU A 20 5.50 10.10 -3.83
C LEU A 20 6.20 8.74 -3.94
N LEU A 21 7.05 8.44 -2.97
CA LEU A 21 7.62 7.09 -2.88
C LEU A 21 6.66 6.15 -2.17
N ILE A 22 6.67 4.91 -2.64
CA ILE A 22 5.90 3.81 -2.10
C ILE A 22 6.87 2.71 -1.70
N ALA A 23 6.80 2.27 -0.45
CA ALA A 23 7.63 1.20 0.08
C ALA A 23 6.78 0.00 0.48
N GLY A 24 7.14 -1.18 -0.05
CA GLY A 24 6.42 -2.43 0.15
C GLY A 24 7.00 -3.27 1.29
N ASP A 25 6.11 -3.78 2.15
CA ASP A 25 6.32 -4.88 3.12
C ASP A 25 7.75 -4.93 3.70
N PRO A 26 8.16 -4.00 4.59
CA PRO A 26 9.55 -3.93 5.05
C PRO A 26 10.03 -5.22 5.73
N HIS A 27 9.21 -5.87 6.54
CA HIS A 27 9.58 -7.07 7.31
C HIS A 27 10.94 -6.94 8.03
N GLY A 28 11.21 -5.79 8.64
CA GLY A 28 12.46 -5.46 9.32
C GLY A 28 13.57 -4.93 8.40
N LEU A 29 13.33 -4.80 7.10
CA LEU A 29 14.28 -4.31 6.11
C LEU A 29 14.14 -2.80 5.90
N PHE A 30 14.49 -2.01 6.91
CA PHE A 30 14.32 -0.56 6.84
C PHE A 30 15.48 0.18 6.16
N ALA A 31 16.68 -0.41 6.12
CA ALA A 31 17.85 0.20 5.50
C ALA A 31 17.62 0.63 4.04
N PRO A 32 17.04 -0.20 3.16
CA PRO A 32 16.83 0.20 1.77
C PRO A 32 15.79 1.31 1.60
N LEU A 33 14.77 1.36 2.45
CA LEU A 33 13.78 2.45 2.48
C LEU A 33 14.43 3.78 2.88
N ASN A 34 15.25 3.73 3.94
CA ASN A 34 16.03 4.87 4.43
C ASN A 34 17.02 5.40 3.38
N GLU A 35 17.64 4.51 2.61
CA GLU A 35 18.53 4.87 1.49
C GLU A 35 17.75 5.53 0.36
N ALA A 36 16.64 4.94 -0.08
CA ALA A 36 15.78 5.51 -1.12
C ALA A 36 15.24 6.90 -0.74
N ALA A 37 14.82 7.09 0.52
CA ALA A 37 14.34 8.38 1.01
C ALA A 37 15.42 9.48 0.99
N LYS A 38 16.69 9.11 1.16
CA LYS A 38 17.84 10.04 1.08
C LYS A 38 18.25 10.30 -0.37
N GLU A 39 18.28 9.27 -1.20
CA GLU A 39 18.74 9.35 -2.58
C GLU A 39 17.78 10.14 -3.47
N HIS A 40 16.47 9.90 -3.29
CA HIS A 40 15.44 10.47 -4.16
C HIS A 40 14.72 11.69 -3.58
N ASP A 41 14.95 12.01 -2.30
CA ASP A 41 14.42 13.20 -1.61
C ASP A 41 12.94 13.51 -1.93
N PRO A 42 12.01 12.56 -1.71
CA PRO A 42 10.63 12.75 -2.12
C PRO A 42 9.90 13.71 -1.18
N GLU A 43 8.79 14.28 -1.65
CA GLU A 43 7.91 15.07 -0.79
C GLU A 43 7.23 14.21 0.28
N GLN A 44 6.90 12.97 -0.08
CA GLN A 44 6.18 12.02 0.76
C GLN A 44 6.67 10.59 0.49
N MET A 45 6.66 9.76 1.53
CA MET A 45 6.78 8.30 1.43
C MET A 45 5.58 7.62 2.09
N ILE A 46 4.98 6.63 1.42
CA ILE A 46 3.94 5.77 1.97
C ILE A 46 4.50 4.35 2.15
N ILE A 47 4.38 3.81 3.36
CA ILE A 47 4.76 2.42 3.66
C ILE A 47 3.51 1.54 3.73
N LEU A 48 3.54 0.41 3.02
CA LEU A 48 2.38 -0.44 2.73
C LEU A 48 2.14 -1.56 3.74
N GLY A 49 2.45 -1.33 5.02
CA GLY A 49 2.25 -2.32 6.08
C GLY A 49 3.37 -3.36 6.20
N ASP A 50 3.16 -4.33 7.10
CA ASP A 50 4.07 -5.44 7.37
C ASP A 50 5.48 -4.98 7.72
N PHE A 51 5.56 -4.07 8.69
CA PHE A 51 6.81 -3.41 9.03
C PHE A 51 7.79 -4.34 9.72
N GLY A 52 7.33 -5.13 10.70
CA GLY A 52 8.22 -5.88 11.59
C GLY A 52 9.05 -4.98 12.52
N LEU A 53 8.46 -3.90 13.06
CA LEU A 53 9.13 -2.94 13.95
C LEU A 53 9.58 -3.58 15.27
N THR A 54 10.89 -3.82 15.41
CA THR A 54 11.50 -4.31 16.66
C THR A 54 11.98 -3.18 17.58
N ALA A 55 12.03 -1.95 17.07
CA ALA A 55 12.34 -0.73 17.80
C ALA A 55 11.34 0.38 17.41
N PRO A 56 11.33 1.54 18.09
CA PRO A 56 10.45 2.66 17.73
C PRO A 56 10.57 3.05 16.25
N PHE A 57 9.46 3.44 15.64
CA PHE A 57 9.33 3.78 14.22
C PHE A 57 10.45 4.72 13.73
N GLU A 58 10.69 5.81 14.46
CA GLU A 58 11.71 6.82 14.15
C GLU A 58 13.15 6.34 14.32
N THR A 59 13.37 5.26 15.07
CA THR A 59 14.69 4.63 15.16
C THR A 59 14.96 3.83 13.90
N GLU A 60 14.00 2.98 13.51
CA GLU A 60 14.13 2.09 12.35
C GLU A 60 14.11 2.88 11.03
N LEU A 61 13.29 3.93 10.93
CA LEU A 61 13.11 4.77 9.73
C LEU A 61 13.80 6.15 9.86
N HIS A 62 14.84 6.25 10.69
CA HIS A 62 15.47 7.53 11.06
C HIS A 62 15.81 8.42 9.86
N ALA A 63 16.39 7.85 8.80
CA ALA A 63 16.74 8.63 7.62
C ALA A 63 15.51 9.14 6.88
N ALA A 64 14.52 8.26 6.67
CA ALA A 64 13.30 8.60 5.95
C ALA A 64 12.51 9.69 6.67
N VAL A 65 12.28 9.55 7.98
CA VAL A 65 11.52 10.57 8.75
C VAL A 65 12.27 11.90 8.92
N THR A 66 13.58 11.92 8.66
CA THR A 66 14.39 13.14 8.70
C THR A 66 14.39 13.87 7.35
N SER A 67 14.32 13.16 6.22
CA SER A 67 14.35 13.75 4.88
C SER A 67 12.96 14.02 4.29
N THR A 68 11.97 13.21 4.63
CA THR A 68 10.64 13.27 4.01
C THR A 68 9.51 13.09 5.02
N GLN A 69 8.29 13.44 4.63
CA GLN A 69 7.10 13.09 5.39
C GLN A 69 6.77 11.62 5.13
N VAL A 70 6.55 10.85 6.19
CA VAL A 70 6.22 9.42 6.09
C VAL A 70 4.79 9.20 6.57
N SER A 71 3.98 8.61 5.70
CA SER A 71 2.64 8.11 6.01
C SER A 71 2.60 6.58 5.84
N TRP A 72 1.58 5.92 6.39
CA TRP A 72 1.54 4.45 6.32
C TRP A 72 0.14 3.87 6.39
N ILE A 73 -0.02 2.67 5.86
CA ILE A 73 -1.12 1.75 6.22
C ILE A 73 -0.52 0.56 6.95
N HIS A 74 -1.32 -0.15 7.76
CA HIS A 74 -0.84 -1.38 8.39
C HIS A 74 -1.11 -2.59 7.51
N GLY A 75 -0.34 -3.64 7.70
CA GLY A 75 -0.51 -4.95 7.08
C GLY A 75 -1.11 -5.97 8.05
N ASN A 76 -0.99 -7.25 7.72
CA ASN A 76 -1.46 -8.34 8.57
C ASN A 76 -0.46 -8.76 9.65
N HIS A 77 0.84 -8.52 9.44
CA HIS A 77 1.92 -8.88 10.37
C HIS A 77 2.17 -7.82 11.44
N ASP A 78 1.66 -6.60 11.30
CA ASP A 78 1.83 -5.52 12.29
C ASP A 78 1.13 -5.79 13.64
N VAL A 79 0.36 -6.87 13.72
CA VAL A 79 -0.33 -7.33 14.94
C VAL A 79 0.10 -8.74 15.36
N ASP A 80 1.22 -9.24 14.83
CA ASP A 80 1.77 -10.55 15.21
C ASP A 80 2.31 -10.56 16.64
N HIS A 81 2.89 -9.44 17.05
CA HIS A 81 3.42 -9.24 18.39
C HIS A 81 2.89 -7.94 18.97
N GLU A 82 2.65 -7.94 20.28
CA GLU A 82 2.21 -6.74 21.02
C GLU A 82 3.22 -5.60 20.87
N ALA A 83 4.53 -5.90 20.82
CA ALA A 83 5.57 -4.90 20.57
C ALA A 83 5.48 -4.24 19.18
N TYR A 84 5.10 -4.99 18.14
CA TYR A 84 4.93 -4.44 16.79
C TYR A 84 3.74 -3.49 16.77
N TYR A 85 2.64 -3.92 17.40
CA TYR A 85 1.45 -3.09 17.53
C TYR A 85 1.75 -1.81 18.31
N ASP A 86 2.43 -1.92 19.45
CA ASP A 86 2.76 -0.77 20.31
C ASP A 86 3.69 0.21 19.58
N ALA A 87 4.70 -0.29 18.84
CA ALA A 87 5.62 0.57 18.11
C ALA A 87 4.95 1.32 16.93
N LEU A 88 3.94 0.72 16.30
CA LEU A 88 3.27 1.30 15.13
C LEU A 88 2.03 2.13 15.51
N PHE A 89 1.07 1.51 16.23
CA PHE A 89 -0.25 2.10 16.50
C PHE A 89 -0.27 2.98 17.74
N GLU A 90 0.63 2.76 18.70
CA GLU A 90 0.74 3.56 19.93
C GLU A 90 2.04 4.39 19.97
N GLY A 91 2.83 4.34 18.89
CA GLY A 91 4.11 5.03 18.75
C GLY A 91 3.98 6.50 18.33
N ALA A 92 5.13 7.18 18.23
CA ALA A 92 5.18 8.61 17.93
C ALA A 92 4.63 9.00 16.54
N TYR A 93 4.49 8.03 15.63
CA TYR A 93 4.00 8.20 14.26
C TYR A 93 2.61 7.59 14.05
N ALA A 94 1.89 7.27 15.12
CA ALA A 94 0.52 6.72 15.07
C ALA A 94 -0.45 7.61 14.28
N ASP A 95 -0.27 8.94 14.38
CA ASP A 95 -1.09 9.94 13.69
C ASP A 95 -0.92 9.93 12.16
N ARG A 96 0.20 9.36 11.66
CA ARG A 96 0.56 9.26 10.23
C ARG A 96 -0.02 8.06 9.50
N SER A 97 -0.82 7.24 10.18
CA SER A 97 -1.61 6.22 9.50
C SER A 97 -2.48 6.85 8.40
N LEU A 98 -2.84 6.08 7.38
CA LEU A 98 -3.81 6.45 6.34
C LEU A 98 -5.04 5.55 6.41
N ASP A 99 -5.03 4.54 7.29
CA ASP A 99 -6.10 3.57 7.40
C ASP A 99 -7.45 4.24 7.71
N GLY A 100 -8.47 3.90 6.93
CA GLY A 100 -9.85 4.38 7.08
C GLY A 100 -10.07 5.85 6.73
N ARG A 101 -9.11 6.53 6.08
CA ARG A 101 -9.22 7.98 5.78
C ARG A 101 -8.74 8.35 4.38
N VAL A 102 -9.12 9.57 3.96
CA VAL A 102 -8.60 10.24 2.77
C VAL A 102 -7.77 11.46 3.20
N THR A 103 -6.54 11.56 2.69
CA THR A 103 -5.60 12.65 2.96
C THR A 103 -5.07 13.22 1.65
N THR A 104 -4.77 14.52 1.59
CA THR A 104 -4.08 15.11 0.43
C THR A 104 -2.56 15.03 0.63
N LEU A 105 -1.87 14.26 -0.21
CA LEU A 105 -0.41 14.07 -0.21
C LEU A 105 0.15 14.54 -1.55
N SER A 106 1.14 15.43 -1.54
CA SER A 106 1.75 16.00 -2.77
C SER A 106 0.74 16.63 -3.76
N GLY A 107 -0.42 17.06 -3.26
CA GLY A 107 -1.54 17.60 -4.07
C GLY A 107 -2.54 16.56 -4.58
N ILE A 108 -2.38 15.29 -4.19
CA ILE A 108 -3.20 14.16 -4.63
C ILE A 108 -4.07 13.65 -3.47
N ARG A 109 -5.34 13.33 -3.70
CA ARG A 109 -6.19 12.70 -2.67
C ARG A 109 -5.90 11.21 -2.61
N VAL A 110 -5.36 10.77 -1.48
CA VAL A 110 -4.96 9.39 -1.21
C VAL A 110 -5.85 8.81 -0.12
N ALA A 111 -6.55 7.72 -0.44
CA ALA A 111 -7.29 6.90 0.51
C ALA A 111 -6.41 5.75 1.01
N GLY A 112 -6.48 5.41 2.30
CA GLY A 112 -5.79 4.24 2.85
C GLY A 112 -6.76 3.18 3.37
N LEU A 113 -6.56 1.93 2.95
CA LEU A 113 -7.23 0.74 3.48
C LEU A 113 -6.18 -0.24 3.99
N GLY A 114 -5.92 -0.20 5.30
CA GLY A 114 -5.00 -1.11 5.97
C GLY A 114 -5.60 -2.49 6.21
N GLY A 115 -4.73 -3.45 6.54
CA GLY A 115 -5.10 -4.78 6.98
C GLY A 115 -5.41 -5.76 5.86
N HIS A 116 -6.03 -6.87 6.25
CA HIS A 116 -6.35 -7.98 5.37
C HIS A 116 -7.77 -8.50 5.59
N PHE A 117 -8.34 -9.18 4.59
CA PHE A 117 -9.64 -9.80 4.75
C PHE A 117 -9.55 -11.00 5.69
N GLN A 118 -10.34 -10.98 6.76
CA GLN A 118 -10.42 -12.08 7.70
C GLN A 118 -11.81 -12.70 7.64
N GLY A 119 -11.96 -13.93 7.14
CA GLY A 119 -13.26 -14.62 7.07
C GLY A 119 -13.96 -14.85 8.41
N SER A 120 -13.37 -14.46 9.54
CA SER A 120 -14.02 -14.41 10.87
C SER A 120 -14.63 -13.04 11.20
N VAL A 121 -14.38 -12.03 10.37
CA VAL A 121 -14.94 -10.67 10.37
C VAL A 121 -15.70 -10.45 9.06
N TRP A 122 -14.97 -10.40 7.96
CA TRP A 122 -15.49 -10.24 6.61
C TRP A 122 -14.47 -10.79 5.61
N HIS A 123 -14.95 -11.52 4.61
CA HIS A 123 -14.19 -11.86 3.41
C HIS A 123 -15.10 -11.74 2.18
N PRO A 124 -14.65 -11.16 1.06
CA PRO A 124 -15.49 -10.90 -0.11
C PRO A 124 -16.21 -12.17 -0.62
N ASP A 125 -15.52 -13.30 -0.65
CA ASP A 125 -16.08 -14.55 -1.17
C ASP A 125 -17.06 -15.26 -0.21
N THR A 126 -17.04 -14.94 1.09
CA THR A 126 -17.88 -15.65 2.10
C THR A 126 -18.86 -14.73 2.82
N GLY A 127 -18.79 -13.43 2.58
CA GLY A 127 -19.69 -12.42 3.15
C GLY A 127 -19.23 -11.84 4.49
N VAL A 128 -20.03 -10.90 4.97
CA VAL A 128 -19.83 -10.19 6.24
C VAL A 128 -20.37 -11.06 7.38
N LYS A 129 -19.54 -11.28 8.41
CA LYS A 129 -19.98 -11.89 9.69
C LYS A 129 -20.27 -10.84 10.75
N TRP A 130 -19.52 -9.74 10.74
CA TRP A 130 -19.67 -8.65 11.69
C TRP A 130 -19.57 -7.31 10.97
N GLU A 131 -20.66 -6.55 11.01
CA GLU A 131 -20.73 -5.23 10.37
C GLU A 131 -19.81 -4.21 11.05
N SER A 132 -19.59 -4.36 12.36
CA SER A 132 -18.81 -3.40 13.15
C SER A 132 -17.96 -4.03 14.25
N ARG A 133 -16.90 -3.31 14.63
CA ARG A 133 -16.08 -3.65 15.80
C ARG A 133 -16.91 -3.71 17.08
N GLU A 134 -17.86 -2.79 17.23
CA GLU A 134 -18.76 -2.75 18.39
C GLU A 134 -19.62 -4.01 18.48
N MET A 135 -20.24 -4.44 17.36
CA MET A 135 -21.02 -5.67 17.32
C MET A 135 -20.17 -6.88 17.65
N PHE A 136 -18.95 -6.97 17.10
CA PHE A 136 -18.01 -8.05 17.41
C PHE A 136 -17.68 -8.10 18.92
N VAL A 137 -17.32 -6.95 19.52
CA VAL A 137 -16.94 -6.85 20.94
C VAL A 137 -18.10 -7.17 21.89
N LYS A 138 -19.34 -6.85 21.49
CA LYS A 138 -20.56 -7.22 22.24
C LYS A 138 -20.83 -8.72 22.24
N HIS A 139 -20.56 -9.41 21.14
CA HIS A 139 -20.81 -10.85 21.01
C HIS A 139 -19.67 -11.71 21.57
N MET A 140 -18.42 -11.24 21.50
CA MET A 140 -17.30 -11.99 22.05
C MET A 140 -17.34 -12.03 23.59
N GLY A 141 -17.00 -13.18 24.16
CA GLY A 141 -16.82 -13.31 25.60
C GLY A 141 -15.73 -12.38 26.14
N LYS A 142 -15.93 -11.84 27.35
CA LYS A 142 -14.99 -10.87 27.98
C LYS A 142 -13.55 -11.39 28.05
N GLY A 143 -13.34 -12.70 28.23
CA GLY A 143 -12.01 -13.32 28.29
C GLY A 143 -11.21 -13.28 26.98
N ASN A 144 -11.86 -12.97 25.85
CA ASN A 144 -11.19 -12.87 24.55
C ASN A 144 -10.71 -11.44 24.24
N ARG A 145 -11.03 -10.46 25.10
CA ARG A 145 -10.73 -9.05 24.87
C ARG A 145 -9.27 -8.76 25.17
N TRP A 146 -8.58 -8.10 24.25
CA TRP A 146 -7.22 -7.60 24.47
C TRP A 146 -7.29 -6.11 24.81
N ARG A 147 -6.67 -5.73 25.94
CA ARG A 147 -6.73 -4.38 26.52
C ARG A 147 -8.15 -3.79 26.58
N GLY A 148 -9.12 -4.64 26.92
CA GLY A 148 -10.53 -4.25 27.09
C GLY A 148 -11.37 -4.15 25.80
N GLY A 149 -10.76 -4.30 24.62
CA GLY A 149 -11.42 -4.16 23.32
C GLY A 149 -11.24 -5.37 22.41
N LEU A 150 -11.03 -5.10 21.13
CA LEU A 150 -10.76 -6.12 20.12
C LEU A 150 -9.57 -7.02 20.51
N PRO A 151 -9.61 -8.33 20.22
CA PRO A 151 -8.41 -9.16 20.21
C PRO A 151 -7.36 -8.54 19.30
N LEU A 152 -6.08 -8.62 19.67
CA LEU A 152 -4.97 -8.03 18.92
C LEU A 152 -5.02 -8.39 17.42
N LYS A 153 -5.18 -9.67 17.09
CA LYS A 153 -5.27 -10.15 15.70
C LYS A 153 -6.44 -9.58 14.89
N LYS A 154 -7.52 -9.11 15.54
CA LYS A 154 -8.67 -8.49 14.86
C LYS A 154 -8.47 -7.02 14.53
N ARG A 155 -7.37 -6.42 15.01
CA ARG A 155 -7.00 -5.05 14.67
C ARG A 155 -6.44 -4.93 13.27
N ALA A 156 -5.90 -6.02 12.69
CA ALA A 156 -5.46 -6.06 11.31
C ALA A 156 -6.53 -6.54 10.31
N ALA A 157 -7.79 -6.68 10.73
CA ALA A 157 -8.86 -7.05 9.81
C ALA A 157 -9.33 -5.82 9.02
N ILE A 158 -9.64 -6.00 7.74
CA ILE A 158 -10.48 -5.03 7.02
C ILE A 158 -11.90 -5.14 7.57
N TRP A 159 -12.39 -4.07 8.19
CA TRP A 159 -13.74 -4.04 8.75
C TRP A 159 -14.75 -3.47 7.75
N PRO A 160 -15.96 -4.03 7.64
CA PRO A 160 -17.01 -3.51 6.75
C PRO A 160 -17.34 -2.05 7.01
N GLU A 161 -17.34 -1.61 8.27
CA GLU A 161 -17.59 -0.21 8.62
C GLU A 161 -16.58 0.77 8.01
N ASP A 162 -15.29 0.44 8.01
CA ASP A 162 -14.23 1.30 7.44
C ASP A 162 -14.30 1.30 5.92
N TYR A 163 -14.48 0.11 5.33
CA TYR A 163 -14.66 -0.04 3.89
C TYR A 163 -15.87 0.74 3.37
N ASN A 164 -17.01 0.64 4.06
CA ASN A 164 -18.23 1.35 3.70
C ASN A 164 -18.11 2.86 3.92
N ALA A 165 -17.37 3.30 4.94
CA ALA A 165 -17.07 4.72 5.12
C ALA A 165 -16.24 5.26 3.95
N LEU A 166 -15.12 4.60 3.62
CA LEU A 166 -14.27 4.98 2.48
C LEU A 166 -15.02 4.96 1.16
N ARG A 167 -15.92 3.99 0.94
CA ARG A 167 -16.75 3.88 -0.26
C ARG A 167 -17.57 5.16 -0.55
N ASN A 168 -17.90 5.93 0.48
CA ASN A 168 -18.66 7.17 0.35
C ASN A 168 -17.78 8.41 0.15
N GLU A 169 -16.46 8.27 0.20
CA GLU A 169 -15.50 9.36 0.01
C GLU A 169 -15.07 9.49 -1.46
N ARG A 170 -14.14 10.42 -1.72
CA ARG A 170 -13.51 10.60 -3.04
C ARG A 170 -12.00 10.64 -2.93
N ALA A 171 -11.33 9.86 -3.75
CA ALA A 171 -9.87 9.83 -3.84
C ALA A 171 -9.40 9.66 -5.28
N ASP A 172 -8.16 10.05 -5.55
CA ASP A 172 -7.50 9.83 -6.83
C ASP A 172 -6.70 8.52 -6.79
N ILE A 173 -6.14 8.19 -5.62
CA ILE A 173 -5.38 6.97 -5.34
C ILE A 173 -6.01 6.21 -4.16
N LEU A 174 -6.19 4.90 -4.30
CA LEU A 174 -6.44 3.98 -3.19
C LEU A 174 -5.16 3.21 -2.86
N VAL A 175 -4.65 3.37 -1.65
CA VAL A 175 -3.57 2.57 -1.11
C VAL A 175 -4.17 1.45 -0.25
N SER A 176 -3.83 0.20 -0.53
CA SER A 176 -4.27 -0.96 0.25
C SER A 176 -3.12 -1.89 0.58
N HIS A 177 -3.20 -2.65 1.68
CA HIS A 177 -2.19 -3.68 1.91
C HIS A 177 -2.50 -4.89 1.02
N GLU A 178 -3.75 -5.36 1.05
CA GLU A 178 -4.28 -6.40 0.19
C GLU A 178 -4.23 -6.05 -1.31
N ALA A 179 -4.04 -7.08 -2.13
CA ALA A 179 -4.00 -6.93 -3.58
C ALA A 179 -5.42 -6.83 -4.20
N PRO A 180 -5.60 -6.06 -5.29
CA PRO A 180 -6.84 -6.06 -6.06
C PRO A 180 -6.95 -7.27 -6.98
N GLY A 181 -8.14 -7.46 -7.58
CA GLY A 181 -8.52 -8.67 -8.31
C GLY A 181 -7.74 -8.99 -9.60
N CYS A 182 -6.77 -8.17 -10.01
CA CYS A 182 -5.84 -8.53 -11.09
C CYS A 182 -4.76 -9.51 -10.63
N HIS A 183 -4.52 -9.59 -9.32
CA HIS A 183 -3.57 -10.55 -8.77
C HIS A 183 -4.27 -11.89 -8.46
N PRO A 184 -3.62 -13.05 -8.71
CA PRO A 184 -4.11 -14.39 -8.37
C PRO A 184 -4.59 -14.60 -6.92
N HIS A 185 -4.08 -13.79 -6.00
CA HIS A 185 -4.38 -13.79 -4.57
C HIS A 185 -5.08 -12.52 -4.12
N GLY A 186 -5.53 -11.68 -5.05
CA GLY A 186 -6.19 -10.42 -4.75
C GLY A 186 -7.71 -10.52 -4.74
N HIS A 187 -8.34 -9.42 -4.36
CA HIS A 187 -9.78 -9.36 -4.09
C HIS A 187 -10.45 -8.26 -4.92
N LYS A 188 -11.54 -8.61 -5.63
CA LYS A 188 -12.34 -7.67 -6.43
C LYS A 188 -12.97 -6.55 -5.60
N ALA A 189 -13.21 -6.78 -4.31
CA ALA A 189 -13.69 -5.73 -3.40
C ALA A 189 -12.77 -4.50 -3.37
N ILE A 190 -11.45 -4.66 -3.56
CA ILE A 190 -10.53 -3.52 -3.63
C ILE A 190 -10.76 -2.70 -4.90
N ASN A 191 -11.03 -3.35 -6.05
CA ASN A 191 -11.42 -2.66 -7.28
C ASN A 191 -12.73 -1.89 -7.11
N GLU A 192 -13.74 -2.55 -6.52
CA GLU A 192 -15.06 -1.95 -6.29
C GLU A 192 -14.97 -0.73 -5.37
N LEU A 193 -14.08 -0.76 -4.39
CA LEU A 193 -13.80 0.39 -3.54
C LEU A 193 -13.17 1.53 -4.34
N ALA A 194 -12.10 1.25 -5.08
CA ALA A 194 -11.43 2.26 -5.91
C ALA A 194 -12.42 2.94 -6.87
N GLU A 195 -13.25 2.16 -7.56
CA GLU A 195 -14.27 2.66 -8.48
C GLU A 195 -15.34 3.51 -7.77
N ALA A 196 -15.83 3.06 -6.62
CA ALA A 196 -16.82 3.82 -5.85
C ALA A 196 -16.27 5.18 -5.38
N MET A 197 -14.97 5.24 -5.09
CA MET A 197 -14.27 6.46 -4.68
C MET A 197 -13.86 7.35 -5.88
N GLY A 198 -13.97 6.83 -7.10
CA GLY A 198 -13.49 7.49 -8.32
C GLY A 198 -11.96 7.48 -8.47
N ALA A 199 -11.26 6.60 -7.74
CA ALA A 199 -9.82 6.43 -7.86
C ALA A 199 -9.50 5.60 -9.12
N ASN A 200 -8.51 6.06 -9.90
CA ASN A 200 -8.03 5.38 -11.10
C ASN A 200 -6.66 4.70 -10.89
N LEU A 201 -6.12 4.76 -9.66
CA LEU A 201 -4.88 4.13 -9.28
C LEU A 201 -5.04 3.40 -7.94
N VAL A 202 -4.69 2.11 -7.92
CA VAL A 202 -4.55 1.30 -6.70
C VAL A 202 -3.08 0.97 -6.49
N ILE A 203 -2.58 1.19 -5.27
CA ILE A 203 -1.19 0.88 -4.90
C ILE A 203 -1.22 -0.09 -3.71
N HIS A 204 -0.49 -1.21 -3.79
CA HIS A 204 -0.56 -2.22 -2.75
C HIS A 204 0.71 -3.02 -2.46
N GLY A 205 0.73 -3.66 -1.30
CA GLY A 205 1.79 -4.57 -0.81
C GLY A 205 1.32 -6.03 -0.76
N HIS A 206 1.63 -6.72 0.34
CA HIS A 206 1.19 -8.07 0.73
C HIS A 206 1.69 -9.24 -0.13
N VAL A 207 1.70 -9.09 -1.46
CA VAL A 207 2.04 -10.19 -2.39
C VAL A 207 3.52 -10.24 -2.75
N HIS A 208 4.31 -9.30 -2.21
CA HIS A 208 5.77 -9.24 -2.33
C HIS A 208 6.27 -9.21 -3.77
N CYS A 209 5.54 -8.52 -4.66
CA CYS A 209 5.86 -8.43 -6.07
C CYS A 209 5.70 -7.00 -6.57
N SER A 210 6.77 -6.42 -7.11
CA SER A 210 6.69 -5.17 -7.85
C SER A 210 6.16 -5.40 -9.27
N TYR A 211 5.05 -4.76 -9.61
CA TYR A 211 4.46 -4.81 -10.94
C TYR A 211 3.53 -3.63 -11.19
N THR A 212 3.18 -3.40 -12.45
CA THR A 212 2.05 -2.56 -12.85
C THR A 212 1.06 -3.38 -13.65
N PHE A 213 -0.22 -3.07 -13.50
CA PHE A 213 -1.28 -3.68 -14.30
C PHE A 213 -2.30 -2.63 -14.72
N ASP A 214 -2.47 -2.46 -16.02
CA ASP A 214 -3.50 -1.60 -16.61
C ASP A 214 -4.69 -2.46 -17.05
N TYR A 215 -5.87 -2.22 -16.48
CA TYR A 215 -7.08 -2.95 -16.87
C TYR A 215 -7.47 -2.59 -18.31
N ALA A 216 -7.90 -3.59 -19.10
CA ALA A 216 -8.33 -3.35 -20.48
C ALA A 216 -9.77 -2.82 -20.58
N ASP A 217 -10.59 -3.02 -19.55
CA ASP A 217 -12.04 -2.77 -19.57
C ASP A 217 -12.47 -1.56 -18.74
N ARG A 218 -11.53 -0.89 -18.06
CA ARG A 218 -11.79 0.28 -17.19
C ARG A 218 -10.52 1.12 -17.04
N ASP A 219 -10.69 2.39 -16.69
CA ASP A 219 -9.59 3.31 -16.37
C ASP A 219 -9.10 3.06 -14.93
N LEU A 220 -8.37 1.96 -14.74
CA LEU A 220 -7.78 1.59 -13.46
C LEU A 220 -6.39 1.01 -13.69
N ARG A 221 -5.39 1.62 -13.04
CA ARG A 221 -4.04 1.09 -12.93
C ARG A 221 -3.81 0.53 -11.54
N VAL A 222 -3.02 -0.54 -11.48
CA VAL A 222 -2.53 -1.12 -10.23
C VAL A 222 -1.01 -1.03 -10.20
N VAL A 223 -0.46 -0.68 -9.04
CA VAL A 223 0.97 -0.76 -8.72
C VAL A 223 1.12 -1.68 -7.51
N GLY A 224 1.70 -2.85 -7.72
CA GLY A 224 2.19 -3.69 -6.63
C GLY A 224 3.62 -3.29 -6.29
N VAL A 225 3.99 -3.34 -5.01
CA VAL A 225 5.37 -3.10 -4.55
C VAL A 225 5.89 -4.32 -3.81
N GLY A 226 7.12 -4.71 -4.12
CA GLY A 226 7.76 -5.89 -3.56
C GLY A 226 8.23 -5.73 -2.12
N ILE A 227 8.51 -6.86 -1.47
CA ILE A 227 9.06 -6.94 -0.12
C ILE A 227 10.41 -6.21 0.00
N GLY A 228 10.44 -5.18 0.84
CA GLY A 228 11.58 -4.27 0.99
C GLY A 228 11.93 -3.48 -0.28
N GLY A 229 11.02 -3.44 -1.26
CA GLY A 229 11.17 -2.70 -2.50
C GLY A 229 10.62 -1.27 -2.38
N VAL A 230 11.08 -0.40 -3.28
CA VAL A 230 10.64 0.99 -3.37
C VAL A 230 10.36 1.36 -4.82
N SER A 231 9.17 1.92 -5.06
CA SER A 231 8.79 2.55 -6.33
C SER A 231 8.34 3.99 -6.09
N ASP A 232 8.18 4.76 -7.16
CA ASP A 232 7.28 5.91 -7.10
C ASP A 232 5.81 5.47 -7.26
N ALA A 233 4.86 6.40 -7.09
CA ALA A 233 3.44 6.10 -7.22
C ALA A 233 2.98 5.81 -8.66
N SER A 234 3.80 6.10 -9.68
CA SER A 234 3.52 5.73 -11.07
C SER A 234 3.88 4.27 -11.40
N GLY A 235 4.57 3.60 -10.46
CA GLY A 235 5.05 2.22 -10.61
C GLY A 235 6.45 2.12 -11.20
N VAL A 236 7.20 3.23 -11.24
CA VAL A 236 8.63 3.21 -11.59
C VAL A 236 9.38 2.62 -10.39
N ILE A 237 9.97 1.44 -10.59
CA ILE A 237 10.75 0.78 -9.55
C ILE A 237 12.10 1.48 -9.40
N LEU A 238 12.37 2.00 -8.21
CA LEU A 238 13.64 2.65 -7.85
C LEU A 238 14.58 1.63 -7.19
N LEU A 239 14.01 0.80 -6.32
CA LEU A 239 14.69 -0.30 -5.68
C LEU A 239 13.85 -1.59 -5.81
N PRO A 240 14.36 -2.64 -6.48
CA PRO A 240 13.66 -3.91 -6.58
C PRO A 240 13.52 -4.58 -5.20
N GLY A 241 12.33 -5.15 -4.95
CA GLY A 241 12.10 -6.00 -3.79
C GLY A 241 12.80 -7.35 -3.91
N LYS A 242 13.10 -7.99 -2.77
CA LYS A 242 13.94 -9.22 -2.72
C LYS A 242 13.41 -10.38 -3.55
N GLN A 243 12.09 -10.45 -3.76
CA GLN A 243 11.42 -11.57 -4.44
C GLN A 243 10.89 -11.22 -5.83
N ASP A 244 11.12 -9.99 -6.32
CA ASP A 244 10.44 -9.47 -7.52
C ASP A 244 10.68 -10.30 -8.77
N GLN A 245 11.90 -10.80 -8.98
CA GLN A 245 12.21 -11.62 -10.15
C GLN A 245 11.40 -12.92 -10.16
N GLN A 246 11.35 -13.63 -9.03
CA GLN A 246 10.63 -14.89 -8.90
C GLN A 246 9.11 -14.66 -8.92
N ARG A 247 8.63 -13.69 -8.14
CA ARG A 247 7.20 -13.39 -8.00
C ARG A 247 6.62 -12.81 -9.29
N GLY A 248 7.35 -11.94 -9.98
CA GLY A 248 6.95 -11.39 -11.27
C GLY A 248 6.83 -12.47 -12.35
N ALA A 249 7.73 -13.45 -12.38
CA ALA A 249 7.64 -14.59 -13.29
C ALA A 249 6.39 -15.45 -13.01
N LEU A 250 6.08 -15.71 -11.73
CA LEU A 250 4.88 -16.44 -11.33
C LEU A 250 3.59 -15.67 -11.68
N LEU A 251 3.57 -14.36 -11.45
CA LEU A 251 2.44 -13.51 -11.78
C LEU A 251 2.18 -13.48 -13.29
N ARG A 252 3.22 -13.31 -14.10
CA ARG A 252 3.10 -13.36 -15.56
C ARG A 252 2.49 -14.67 -16.02
N ASN A 253 3.03 -15.78 -15.54
CA ASN A 253 2.52 -17.11 -15.88
C ASN A 253 1.02 -17.25 -15.50
N ALA A 254 0.64 -16.79 -14.30
CA ALA A 254 -0.75 -16.83 -13.88
C ALA A 254 -1.66 -15.98 -14.79
N VAL A 255 -1.27 -14.75 -15.14
CA VAL A 255 -2.04 -13.86 -16.02
C VAL A 255 -2.18 -14.43 -17.44
N GLU A 256 -1.15 -15.13 -17.94
CA GLU A 256 -1.17 -15.77 -19.26
C GLU A 256 -2.04 -17.04 -19.31
N GLN A 257 -2.07 -17.82 -18.22
CA GLN A 257 -2.71 -19.14 -18.21
C GLN A 257 -4.11 -19.18 -17.60
N ARG A 258 -4.48 -18.19 -16.78
CA ARG A 258 -5.77 -18.17 -16.08
C ARG A 258 -6.79 -17.31 -16.80
N ASP A 259 -7.90 -17.92 -17.19
CA ASP A 259 -9.03 -17.21 -17.80
C ASP A 259 -9.92 -16.49 -16.79
N ASP A 260 -9.79 -16.80 -15.50
CA ASP A 260 -10.58 -16.16 -14.44
C ASP A 260 -10.00 -14.81 -13.97
N LEU A 261 -8.77 -14.48 -14.38
CA LEU A 261 -8.16 -13.17 -14.15
C LEU A 261 -8.60 -12.14 -15.19
N PRO A 262 -8.71 -10.85 -14.80
CA PRO A 262 -9.09 -9.79 -15.72
C PRO A 262 -8.05 -9.63 -16.84
N LYS A 263 -8.51 -9.19 -18.02
CA LYS A 263 -7.63 -8.85 -19.14
C LYS A 263 -7.04 -7.45 -18.93
N GLY A 264 -5.78 -7.28 -19.32
CA GLY A 264 -5.05 -6.03 -19.13
C GLY A 264 -3.60 -6.14 -19.57
N THR A 265 -2.85 -5.06 -19.36
CA THR A 265 -1.41 -5.01 -19.64
C THR A 265 -0.64 -5.12 -18.34
N LEU A 266 0.05 -6.25 -18.15
CA LEU A 266 0.96 -6.47 -17.04
C LEU A 266 2.36 -5.98 -17.41
N SER A 267 3.05 -5.28 -16.52
CA SER A 267 4.50 -5.06 -16.59
C SER A 267 5.16 -5.39 -15.26
N VAL A 268 6.24 -6.17 -15.29
CA VAL A 268 6.99 -6.59 -14.08
C VAL A 268 8.41 -5.98 -14.09
N LEU A 269 9.22 -6.27 -13.07
CA LEU A 269 10.54 -5.66 -12.83
C LEU A 269 11.37 -5.37 -14.09
N GLY A 270 11.61 -6.35 -14.97
CA GLY A 270 12.45 -6.15 -16.16
C GLY A 270 11.94 -5.10 -17.14
N GLU A 271 10.63 -4.88 -17.22
CA GLU A 271 9.98 -3.94 -18.15
C GLU A 271 9.76 -2.57 -17.50
N THR A 272 9.51 -2.54 -16.20
CA THR A 272 9.26 -1.32 -15.41
C THR A 272 10.56 -0.61 -15.04
N TYR A 273 11.58 -1.36 -14.61
CA TYR A 273 12.88 -0.82 -14.21
C TYR A 273 13.67 -0.23 -15.39
N GLN A 274 13.54 -0.80 -16.59
CA GLN A 274 14.19 -0.26 -17.79
C GLN A 274 13.63 1.11 -18.21
N ARG A 275 12.35 1.40 -17.91
CA ARG A 275 11.79 2.75 -18.13
C ARG A 275 12.41 3.78 -17.19
N ALA A 276 12.77 3.39 -15.97
CA ALA A 276 13.38 4.24 -14.95
C ALA A 276 14.83 4.66 -15.28
N HIS A 277 15.63 3.71 -15.79
CA HIS A 277 17.09 3.87 -15.89
C HIS A 277 17.64 3.91 -17.32
N GLY A 278 16.77 3.86 -18.34
CA GLY A 278 17.17 3.60 -19.72
C GLY A 278 17.74 2.19 -19.89
N ALA A 279 17.86 1.70 -21.13
CA ALA A 279 18.37 0.36 -21.42
C ALA A 279 19.86 0.20 -21.03
N ARG A 280 20.17 0.09 -19.74
CA ARG A 280 21.45 -0.43 -19.25
C ARG A 280 21.25 -1.90 -18.94
N GLN A 281 21.96 -2.75 -19.69
CA GLN A 281 22.06 -4.19 -19.43
C GLN A 281 22.60 -4.40 -18.02
N PHE A 282 21.85 -5.12 -17.17
CA PHE A 282 22.32 -5.56 -15.87
C PHE A 282 23.03 -6.90 -16.01
N ALA A 283 24.32 -6.92 -15.67
CA ALA A 283 25.04 -8.13 -15.31
C ALA A 283 24.55 -8.58 -13.93
N SER A 284 24.26 -9.87 -13.80
CA SER A 284 23.73 -10.51 -12.58
C SER A 284 24.54 -10.15 -11.34
N ILE A 285 23.90 -9.61 -10.31
CA ILE A 285 24.43 -9.63 -8.95
C ILE A 285 24.06 -11.00 -8.37
N ARG A 286 25.09 -11.78 -8.01
CA ARG A 286 25.00 -13.08 -7.33
C ARG A 286 24.82 -12.90 -5.83
#